data_AF-T0ZRM1-F1
#
_entry.id   AF-T0ZRM1-F1
#
_cell.length_a   1.000
_cell.length_b   1.000
_cell.length_c   1.000
_cell.angle_alpha   90.00
_cell.angle_beta   90.00
_cell.angle_gamma   90.00
#
_symmetry.space_group_name_H-M   'P 1'
#
loop_
_entity.id
_entity.type
_entity.pdbx_description
1 polymer ?
#
loop_
_entity_poly.entity_id
_entity_poly.type
_entity_poly.pdbx_seq_one_letter_code
_entity_poly.pdbx_strand_id
1 'polypeptide(L)'
;EAAIRRRSQGFGRTLIYTDRHDWSDEEIVRAYRSKAVIEEEFRRLKDTSYLSDTPQYHWTDSKIKGHQLICFLALQLMAILQRQLHRTGHTITIDELGHGLQRWFQVVLLNPGGKVERRLRPMSPVQETLHKELHLEVYA
;
A
#
# COMPACT_ATOMS: atom_id res chain seq x y z
N GLU A 1 -20.28 -29.37 8.26
CA GLU A 1 -21.23 -29.00 7.19
C GLU A 1 -22.51 -28.29 7.67
N ALA A 2 -23.20 -28.78 8.71
CA ALA A 2 -24.46 -28.19 9.18
C ALA A 2 -24.35 -26.70 9.61
N ALA A 3 -23.25 -26.30 10.26
CA ALA A 3 -22.99 -24.92 10.66
C ALA A 3 -22.80 -23.97 9.45
N ILE A 4 -22.18 -24.45 8.38
CA ILE A 4 -21.98 -23.69 7.14
C ILE A 4 -23.34 -23.45 6.49
N ARG A 5 -24.17 -24.49 6.35
CA ARG A 5 -25.54 -24.38 5.82
C ARG A 5 -26.39 -23.37 6.59
N ARG A 6 -26.35 -23.43 7.93
CA ARG A 6 -27.09 -22.51 8.80
C ARG A 6 -26.66 -21.06 8.63
N ARG A 7 -25.35 -20.82 8.46
CA ARG A 7 -24.81 -19.48 8.20
C ARG A 7 -25.20 -18.97 6.82
N SER A 8 -25.21 -19.85 5.80
CA SER A 8 -25.64 -19.48 4.44
C SER A 8 -27.13 -19.17 4.30
N GLN A 9 -27.99 -19.69 5.18
CA GLN A 9 -29.41 -19.31 5.21
C GLN A 9 -29.65 -17.88 5.70
N GLY A 10 -28.70 -17.30 6.44
CA GLY A 10 -28.75 -15.90 6.89
C GLY A 10 -28.12 -14.91 5.90
N PHE A 11 -27.42 -15.38 4.87
CA PHE A 11 -26.89 -14.49 3.84
C PHE A 11 -28.02 -14.06 2.90
N GLY A 12 -28.24 -12.75 2.79
CA GLY A 12 -29.18 -12.20 1.83
C GLY A 12 -28.82 -12.60 0.40
N ARG A 13 -29.77 -12.44 -0.53
CA ARG A 13 -29.51 -12.64 -1.96
C ARG A 13 -28.79 -11.42 -2.51
N THR A 14 -27.65 -11.61 -3.15
CA THR A 14 -26.96 -10.55 -3.90
C THR A 14 -27.43 -10.57 -5.35
N LEU A 15 -28.07 -9.49 -5.80
CA LEU A 15 -28.44 -9.28 -7.19
C LEU A 15 -27.36 -8.41 -7.85
N ILE A 16 -26.81 -8.87 -8.98
CA ILE A 16 -25.84 -8.13 -9.78
C ILE A 16 -26.54 -7.69 -11.06
N TYR A 17 -26.54 -6.39 -11.32
CA TYR A 17 -27.04 -5.81 -12.56
C TYR A 17 -25.84 -5.35 -13.39
N THR A 18 -25.79 -5.72 -14.67
CA THR A 18 -24.70 -5.35 -15.57
C THR A 18 -25.21 -5.21 -17.01
N ASP A 19 -24.57 -4.33 -17.76
CA ASP A 19 -24.71 -4.12 -19.21
C ASP A 19 -23.72 -4.97 -20.03
N ARG A 20 -22.88 -5.78 -19.36
CA ARG A 20 -21.89 -6.69 -19.96
C ARG A 20 -22.55 -8.00 -20.42
N HIS A 21 -23.37 -7.91 -21.47
CA HIS A 21 -24.07 -9.07 -22.03
C HIS A 21 -23.15 -10.10 -22.71
N ASP A 22 -21.92 -9.70 -23.03
CA ASP A 22 -20.89 -10.51 -23.67
C ASP A 22 -20.07 -11.37 -22.68
N TRP A 23 -20.21 -11.13 -21.37
CA TRP A 23 -19.46 -11.84 -20.34
C TRP A 23 -20.23 -13.06 -19.84
N SER A 24 -19.49 -14.10 -19.46
CA SER A 24 -20.06 -15.23 -18.73
C SER A 24 -20.45 -14.83 -17.31
N ASP A 25 -21.41 -15.55 -16.73
CA ASP A 25 -21.80 -15.39 -15.32
C ASP A 25 -20.59 -15.47 -14.37
N GLU A 26 -19.63 -16.34 -14.67
CA GLU A 26 -18.40 -16.49 -13.87
C GLU A 26 -17.53 -15.23 -13.91
N GLU A 27 -17.36 -14.62 -15.09
CA GLU A 27 -16.61 -13.37 -15.25
C GLU A 27 -17.29 -12.21 -14.52
N ILE A 28 -18.62 -12.09 -14.63
CA ILE A 28 -19.41 -11.09 -13.94
C ILE A 28 -19.23 -11.22 -12.42
N VAL A 29 -19.37 -12.43 -11.88
CA VAL A 29 -19.22 -12.69 -10.45
C VAL A 29 -17.78 -12.44 -9.99
N ARG A 30 -16.77 -12.84 -10.78
CA ARG A 30 -15.36 -12.61 -10.49
C ARG A 30 -15.04 -11.11 -10.43
N ALA A 31 -15.50 -10.32 -11.39
CA ALA A 31 -15.31 -8.88 -11.41
C ALA A 31 -16.06 -8.17 -10.27
N TYR A 32 -17.28 -8.61 -9.95
CA TYR A 32 -18.00 -8.08 -8.78
C TYR A 32 -17.22 -8.33 -7.49
N ARG A 33 -16.69 -9.55 -7.32
CA ARG A 33 -15.91 -9.92 -6.13
C ARG A 33 -14.56 -9.23 -6.05
N SER A 34 -13.94 -8.85 -7.18
CA SER A 34 -12.68 -8.09 -7.15
C SER A 34 -12.83 -6.68 -6.59
N LYS A 35 -14.07 -6.17 -6.42
CA LYS A 35 -14.33 -4.92 -5.68
C LYS A 35 -13.72 -4.93 -4.27
N ALA A 36 -13.67 -6.10 -3.62
CA ALA A 36 -13.09 -6.23 -2.28
C ALA A 36 -11.60 -5.78 -2.24
N VAL A 37 -10.86 -5.97 -3.34
CA VAL A 37 -9.47 -5.49 -3.45
C VAL A 37 -9.42 -3.96 -3.36
N ILE A 38 -10.31 -3.27 -4.07
CA ILE A 38 -10.40 -1.81 -4.04
C ILE A 38 -10.82 -1.30 -2.65
N GLU A 39 -11.75 -2.00 -1.99
CA GLU A 39 -12.15 -1.66 -0.61
C GLU A 39 -11.00 -1.84 0.39
N GLU A 40 -10.11 -2.80 0.15
CA GLU A 40 -8.86 -2.97 0.90
C GLU A 40 -7.94 -1.77 0.71
N GLU A 41 -7.71 -1.34 -0.54
CA GLU A 41 -6.86 -0.18 -0.84
C GLU A 41 -7.41 1.12 -0.24
N PHE A 42 -8.74 1.30 -0.24
CA PHE A 42 -9.38 2.43 0.47
C PHE A 42 -9.19 2.37 1.98
N ARG A 43 -9.05 1.19 2.56
CA ARG A 43 -8.73 1.03 3.98
C ARG A 43 -7.28 1.42 4.25
N ARG A 44 -6.35 0.98 3.40
CA ARG A 44 -4.93 1.36 3.47
C ARG A 44 -4.72 2.86 3.34
N LEU A 45 -5.43 3.53 2.43
CA LEU A 45 -5.41 4.99 2.31
C LEU A 45 -5.72 5.71 3.63
N LYS A 46 -6.63 5.14 4.42
CA LYS A 46 -7.07 5.69 5.71
C LYS A 46 -6.16 5.29 6.88
N ASP A 47 -5.16 4.44 6.65
CA ASP A 47 -4.20 4.07 7.68
C ASP A 47 -3.39 5.29 8.11
N THR A 48 -3.47 5.63 9.40
CA THR A 48 -2.87 6.85 9.97
C THR A 48 -1.36 6.76 10.17
N SER A 49 -0.75 5.61 9.90
CA SER A 49 0.68 5.42 10.08
C SER A 49 1.48 5.78 8.82
N TYR A 50 1.01 5.42 7.61
CA TYR A 50 1.78 5.65 6.37
C TYR A 50 1.10 6.48 5.27
N LEU A 51 -0.24 6.54 5.17
CA LEU A 51 -0.93 7.35 4.14
C LEU A 51 -1.76 8.49 4.73
N SER A 52 -2.52 8.23 5.79
CA SER A 52 -3.25 9.22 6.57
C SER A 52 -4.20 10.11 5.73
N ASP A 53 -4.89 9.55 4.74
CA ASP A 53 -5.95 10.29 4.01
C ASP A 53 -7.03 10.81 4.97
N THR A 54 -7.24 10.07 6.07
CA THR A 54 -8.08 10.48 7.18
C THR A 54 -7.33 10.33 8.51
N PRO A 55 -7.46 11.26 9.46
CA PRO A 55 -8.29 12.47 9.43
C PRO A 55 -7.71 13.61 8.58
N GLN A 56 -8.58 14.41 7.94
CA GLN A 56 -8.18 15.57 7.15
C GLN A 56 -8.13 16.82 8.05
N TYR A 57 -6.92 17.31 8.34
CA TYR A 57 -6.72 18.54 9.12
C TYR A 57 -6.68 19.82 8.25
N HIS A 58 -6.88 19.68 6.94
CA HIS A 58 -6.92 20.80 6.00
C HIS A 58 -8.34 21.38 5.91
N TRP A 59 -8.45 22.72 5.82
CA TRP A 59 -9.74 23.42 5.81
C TRP A 59 -10.14 24.02 4.45
N THR A 60 -9.26 24.00 3.44
CA THR A 60 -9.60 24.48 2.08
C THR A 60 -9.67 23.31 1.11
N ASP A 61 -10.62 23.37 0.18
CA ASP A 61 -10.79 22.37 -0.88
C ASP A 61 -9.50 22.11 -1.65
N SER A 62 -8.71 23.14 -1.92
CA SER A 62 -7.43 23.02 -2.62
C SER A 62 -6.43 22.17 -1.84
N LYS A 63 -6.31 22.40 -0.52
CA LYS A 63 -5.42 21.62 0.34
C LYS A 63 -5.93 20.20 0.58
N ILE A 64 -7.25 20.02 0.71
CA ILE A 64 -7.88 18.69 0.82
C ILE A 64 -7.58 17.86 -0.43
N LYS A 65 -7.83 18.42 -1.63
CA LYS A 65 -7.53 17.76 -2.91
C LYS A 65 -6.05 17.44 -3.06
N GLY A 66 -5.17 18.36 -2.65
CA GLY A 66 -3.72 18.14 -2.69
C GLY A 66 -3.27 17.00 -1.77
N HIS A 67 -3.79 16.94 -0.54
CA HIS A 67 -3.51 15.85 0.39
C HIS A 67 -3.96 14.50 -0.17
N GLN A 68 -5.22 14.42 -0.61
CA GLN A 68 -5.77 13.22 -1.23
C GLN A 68 -4.89 12.75 -2.40
N LEU A 69 -4.51 13.66 -3.30
CA LEU A 69 -3.65 13.35 -4.44
C LEU A 69 -2.31 12.75 -3.98
N ILE A 70 -1.66 13.33 -2.97
CA ILE A 70 -0.39 12.82 -2.44
C ILE A 70 -0.58 11.41 -1.86
N CYS A 71 -1.63 11.18 -1.07
CA CYS A 71 -1.93 9.86 -0.50
C CYS A 71 -2.18 8.82 -1.60
N PHE A 72 -2.95 9.16 -2.64
CA PHE A 72 -3.17 8.27 -3.79
C PHE A 72 -1.88 7.99 -4.55
N LEU A 73 -1.04 8.99 -4.80
CA LEU A 73 0.25 8.80 -5.46
C LEU A 73 1.16 7.88 -4.65
N ALA A 74 1.23 8.07 -3.33
CA ALA A 74 2.02 7.22 -2.45
C ALA A 74 1.54 5.76 -2.48
N LEU A 75 0.22 5.51 -2.46
CA LEU A 75 -0.33 4.16 -2.60
C LEU A 75 0.05 3.52 -3.95
N GLN A 76 -0.06 4.27 -5.04
CA GLN A 76 0.31 3.78 -6.36
C GLN A 76 1.81 3.45 -6.45
N LEU A 77 2.67 4.28 -5.86
CA LEU A 77 4.10 4.02 -5.79
C LEU A 77 4.41 2.75 -4.98
N MET A 78 3.72 2.53 -3.85
CA MET A 78 3.87 1.29 -3.08
C MET A 78 3.41 0.05 -3.85
N ALA A 79 2.31 0.14 -4.60
CA ALA A 79 1.84 -0.96 -5.46
C ALA A 79 2.83 -1.28 -6.59
N ILE A 80 3.44 -0.26 -7.20
CA ILE A 80 4.49 -0.44 -8.21
C ILE A 80 5.71 -1.11 -7.58
N LEU A 81 6.15 -0.63 -6.42
CA LEU A 81 7.28 -1.18 -5.69
C LEU A 81 7.04 -2.64 -5.29
N GLN A 82 5.85 -2.96 -4.75
CA GLN A 82 5.45 -4.33 -4.44
C GLN A 82 5.53 -5.22 -5.68
N ARG A 83 4.99 -4.75 -6.81
CA ARG A 83 5.02 -5.51 -8.06
C ARG A 83 6.44 -5.74 -8.57
N GLN A 84 7.35 -4.78 -8.40
CA GLN A 84 8.76 -4.95 -8.75
C GLN A 84 9.42 -6.02 -7.87
N LEU A 85 9.20 -5.98 -6.56
CA LEU A 85 9.74 -6.95 -5.59
C LEU A 85 9.19 -8.37 -5.83
N HIS A 86 7.90 -8.48 -6.15
CA HIS A 86 7.30 -9.78 -6.50
C HIS A 86 7.97 -10.40 -7.74
N ARG A 87 8.41 -9.57 -8.70
CA ARG A 87 9.13 -10.05 -9.89
C ARG A 87 10.54 -10.54 -9.60
N THR A 88 11.15 -10.11 -8.49
CA THR A 88 12.46 -10.60 -8.03
C THR A 88 12.36 -11.73 -7.00
N GLY A 89 11.14 -12.19 -6.72
CA GLY A 89 10.86 -13.36 -5.86
C GLY A 89 10.53 -13.01 -4.41
N HIS A 90 10.49 -11.73 -4.05
CA HIS A 90 10.15 -11.29 -2.70
C HIS A 90 8.63 -11.16 -2.56
N THR A 91 8.04 -11.82 -1.57
CA THR A 91 6.61 -11.67 -1.25
C THR A 91 6.45 -10.72 -0.08
N ILE A 92 6.21 -9.43 -0.39
CA ILE A 92 6.01 -8.37 0.61
C ILE A 92 4.63 -7.74 0.37
N THR A 93 3.92 -7.42 1.44
CA THR A 93 2.62 -6.74 1.42
C THR A 93 2.76 -5.21 1.36
N ILE A 94 1.71 -4.51 0.92
CA ILE A 94 1.71 -3.03 0.95
C ILE A 94 1.84 -2.50 2.38
N ASP A 95 1.25 -3.18 3.36
CA ASP A 95 1.33 -2.78 4.76
C ASP A 95 2.76 -2.92 5.31
N GLU A 96 3.46 -4.01 4.99
CA GLU A 96 4.88 -4.18 5.32
C GLU A 96 5.77 -3.12 4.67
N LEU A 97 5.49 -2.75 3.41
CA LEU A 97 6.18 -1.65 2.74
C LEU A 97 5.91 -0.31 3.45
N GLY A 98 4.63 0.02 3.70
CA GLY A 98 4.23 1.25 4.35
C GLY A 98 4.88 1.43 5.72
N HIS A 99 4.88 0.40 6.55
CA HIS A 99 5.55 0.42 7.85
C HIS A 99 7.08 0.42 7.74
N GLY A 100 7.65 -0.34 6.78
CA GLY A 100 9.09 -0.39 6.54
C GLY A 100 9.69 0.95 6.11
N LEU A 101 8.93 1.76 5.35
CA LEU A 101 9.39 3.04 4.83
C LEU A 101 9.35 4.18 5.86
N GLN A 102 8.48 4.13 6.87
CA GLN A 102 8.29 5.21 7.86
C GLN A 102 9.55 5.59 8.68
N ARG A 103 10.57 4.73 8.72
CA ARG A 103 11.76 4.92 9.57
C ARG A 103 13.08 4.71 8.84
N TRP A 104 13.07 4.89 7.53
CA TRP A 104 14.26 4.74 6.72
C TRP A 104 14.90 6.11 6.46
N PHE A 105 15.97 6.43 7.20
CA PHE A 105 16.70 7.68 7.02
C PHE A 105 18.21 7.49 7.24
N GLN A 106 18.99 8.21 6.44
CA GLN A 106 20.44 8.33 6.57
C GLN A 106 20.77 9.54 7.45
N VAL A 107 21.66 9.36 8.42
CA VAL A 107 22.16 10.45 9.27
C VAL A 107 23.54 10.87 8.75
N VAL A 108 23.70 12.16 8.45
CA VAL A 108 24.99 12.75 8.07
C VAL A 108 25.51 13.54 9.26
N LEU A 109 26.60 13.07 9.87
CA LEU A 109 27.30 13.70 10.98
C LEU A 109 28.37 14.64 10.42
N LEU A 110 28.20 15.94 10.69
CA LEU A 110 29.20 16.97 10.41
C LEU A 110 30.01 17.21 11.68
N ASN A 111 31.23 16.68 11.73
CA ASN A 111 32.10 16.86 12.88
C ASN A 111 32.83 18.22 12.84
N PRO A 112 33.11 18.83 14.00
CA PRO A 112 33.99 20.00 14.07
C PRO A 112 35.35 19.65 13.46
N GLY A 113 35.76 20.36 12.41
CA GLY A 113 36.93 20.03 11.58
C GLY A 113 36.60 19.57 10.16
N GLY A 114 35.32 19.56 9.76
CA GLY A 114 34.91 19.33 8.37
C GLY A 114 34.81 17.86 7.96
N LYS A 115 35.00 16.92 8.89
CA LYS A 115 34.86 15.49 8.63
C LYS A 115 33.38 15.12 8.56
N VAL A 116 32.93 14.74 7.37
CA VAL A 116 31.57 14.24 7.11
C VAL A 116 31.55 12.73 7.32
N GLU A 117 30.70 12.25 8.22
CA GLU A 117 30.47 10.82 8.43
C GLU A 117 29.00 10.49 8.13
N ARG A 118 28.75 9.53 7.25
CA ARG A 118 27.39 9.09 6.90
C ARG A 118 27.10 7.78 7.63
N ARG A 119 26.02 7.76 8.40
CA ARG A 119 25.61 6.58 9.17
C ARG A 119 24.16 6.24 8.86
N LEU A 120 23.95 5.09 8.25
CA LEU A 120 22.62 4.51 8.11
C LEU A 120 22.21 3.92 9.46
N ARG A 121 20.96 4.15 9.86
CA ARG A 121 20.40 3.49 11.04
C ARG A 121 20.29 1.98 10.74
N PRO A 122 20.37 1.09 11.75
CA PRO A 122 20.16 -0.34 11.53
C PRO A 122 18.84 -0.56 10.79
N MET A 123 18.92 -1.25 9.65
CA MET A 123 17.79 -1.49 8.77
C MET A 123 16.95 -2.66 9.29
N SER A 124 15.65 -2.62 9.05
CA SER A 124 14.80 -3.82 9.18
C SER A 124 15.04 -4.76 8.00
N PRO A 125 14.69 -6.06 8.09
CA PRO A 125 14.83 -6.99 6.96
C PRO A 125 14.14 -6.52 5.67
N VAL A 126 13.00 -5.84 5.79
CA VAL A 126 12.29 -5.22 4.66
C VAL A 126 13.13 -4.08 4.07
N GLN A 127 13.70 -3.21 4.89
CA GLN A 127 14.55 -2.12 4.43
C GLN A 127 15.85 -2.63 3.77
N GLU A 128 16.46 -3.69 4.29
CA GLU A 128 17.64 -4.31 3.66
C GLU A 128 17.31 -4.88 2.28
N THR A 129 16.17 -5.57 2.17
CA THR A 129 15.66 -6.09 0.90
C THR A 129 15.45 -4.93 -0.08
N LEU A 130 14.76 -3.88 0.35
CA LEU A 130 14.54 -2.70 -0.48
C LEU A 130 15.85 -2.01 -0.89
N HIS A 131 16.81 -1.88 0.04
CA HIS A 131 18.09 -1.22 -0.23
C HIS A 131 18.85 -1.92 -1.35
N LYS A 132 18.90 -3.25 -1.28
CA LYS A 132 19.58 -4.12 -2.25
C LYS A 132 18.84 -4.15 -3.59
N GLU A 133 17.54 -4.37 -3.58
CA GLU A 133 16.74 -4.52 -4.81
C GLU A 133 16.59 -3.21 -5.58
N LEU A 134 16.64 -2.07 -4.89
CA LEU A 134 16.61 -0.74 -5.51
C LEU A 134 18.01 -0.18 -5.80
N HIS A 135 19.07 -0.96 -5.55
CA HIS A 135 20.46 -0.56 -5.76
C HIS A 135 20.82 0.78 -5.11
N LEU A 136 20.31 1.02 -3.89
CA LEU A 136 20.47 2.32 -3.21
C LEU A 136 21.88 2.54 -2.68
N GLU A 137 22.72 1.50 -2.67
CA GLU A 137 24.16 1.62 -2.36
C GLU A 137 24.89 2.66 -3.22
N VAL A 138 24.41 2.94 -4.44
CA VAL A 138 25.00 3.96 -5.32
C VAL A 138 24.84 5.38 -4.76
N TYR A 139 23.86 5.61 -3.89
CA TYR A 139 23.56 6.92 -3.30
C TYR A 139 24.10 7.09 -1.87
N ALA A 140 24.71 6.04 -1.29
CA ALA A 140 25.18 6.03 0.10
C ALA A 140 26.42 6.90 0.33
#